data_AF-A0A147HCN8-F1
#
_entry.id   AF-A0A147HCN8-F1
#
_cell.length_a   1.000
_cell.length_b   1.000
_cell.length_c   1.000
_cell.angle_alpha   90.00
_cell.angle_beta   90.00
_cell.angle_gamma   90.00
#
_symmetry.space_group_name_H-M   'P 1'
#
loop_
_entity.id
_entity.type
_entity.pdbx_description
1 polymer ?
#
loop_
_entity_poly.entity_id
_entity_poly.type
_entity_poly.pdbx_seq_one_letter_code
_entity_poly.pdbx_strand_id
1 'polypeptide(L)'
;MTSSLSGAEGHSPAALVEAVRAFDHDARSPLSALAAAAELLDASDDPGLQAEAREVIVRQVKRLSALFAGFRERMAMAGVEKDGG
;
A
#
# COMPACT_ATOMS: atom_id res chain seq x y z
N MET A 1 31.83 -5.18 -37.71
CA MET A 1 30.87 -4.14 -37.32
C MET A 1 30.36 -4.50 -35.95
N THR A 2 30.79 -3.75 -34.94
CA THR A 2 30.59 -4.05 -33.52
C THR A 2 29.14 -3.82 -33.12
N SER A 3 28.57 -4.81 -32.46
CA SER A 3 27.22 -4.83 -31.89
C SER A 3 26.95 -3.62 -30.99
N SER A 4 25.92 -2.84 -31.31
CA SER A 4 25.34 -1.88 -30.36
C SER A 4 24.36 -2.62 -29.46
N LEU A 5 24.85 -3.01 -28.27
CA LEU A 5 24.02 -3.29 -27.11
C LEU A 5 23.40 -1.96 -26.66
N SER A 6 22.26 -1.58 -27.23
CA SER A 6 21.51 -0.40 -26.82
C SER A 6 20.05 -0.79 -26.65
N GLY A 7 19.64 -1.01 -25.41
CA GLY A 7 18.28 -1.37 -25.06
C GLY A 7 18.13 -1.81 -23.60
N ALA A 8 18.78 -1.10 -22.68
CA ALA A 8 18.65 -1.32 -21.24
C ALA A 8 17.99 -0.10 -20.55
N GLU A 9 17.10 0.60 -21.25
CA GLU A 9 16.37 1.74 -20.71
C GLU A 9 14.88 1.44 -20.67
N GLY A 10 14.37 1.11 -19.49
CA GLY A 10 12.96 0.81 -19.30
C GLY A 10 12.53 0.44 -17.88
N HIS A 11 13.33 0.73 -16.86
CA HIS A 11 12.86 0.73 -15.47
C HIS A 11 13.36 2.02 -14.86
N SER A 12 12.51 3.03 -14.65
CA SER A 12 12.95 4.24 -13.96
C SER A 12 12.98 3.94 -12.46
N PRO A 13 14.15 3.89 -11.80
CA PRO A 13 14.22 3.69 -10.35
C PRO A 13 13.45 4.78 -9.61
N ALA A 14 13.29 5.96 -10.22
CA ALA A 14 12.49 7.06 -9.69
C ALA A 14 11.00 6.70 -9.59
N ALA A 15 10.43 5.97 -10.57
CA ALA A 15 9.02 5.56 -10.54
C ALA A 15 8.75 4.55 -9.42
N LEU A 16 9.69 3.63 -9.19
CA LEU A 16 9.63 2.69 -8.07
C LEU A 16 9.71 3.40 -6.72
N VAL A 17 10.68 4.31 -6.57
CA VAL A 17 10.84 5.11 -5.34
C VAL A 17 9.58 5.93 -5.05
N GLU A 18 8.96 6.51 -6.07
CA GLU A 18 7.73 7.28 -5.91
C GLU A 18 6.55 6.39 -5.50
N ALA A 19 6.39 5.21 -6.12
CA ALA A 19 5.36 4.26 -5.74
C ALA A 19 5.47 3.80 -4.28
N VAL A 20 6.71 3.55 -3.80
CA VAL A 20 6.98 3.20 -2.40
C VAL A 20 6.66 4.37 -1.47
N ARG A 21 7.08 5.60 -1.82
CA ARG A 21 6.81 6.80 -1.01
C ARG A 21 5.32 7.08 -0.89
N ALA A 22 4.59 6.98 -1.99
CA ALA A 22 3.14 7.17 -2.00
C ALA A 22 2.43 6.11 -1.13
N PHE A 23 2.83 4.84 -1.27
CA PHE A 23 2.26 3.77 -0.44
C PHE A 23 2.54 3.99 1.06
N ASP A 24 3.79 4.30 1.43
CA ASP A 24 4.17 4.58 2.82
C ASP A 24 3.37 5.77 3.39
N HIS A 25 3.24 6.85 2.62
CA HIS A 25 2.44 8.01 3.02
C HIS A 25 0.97 7.64 3.26
N ASP A 26 0.35 6.94 2.31
CA ASP A 26 -1.06 6.58 2.37
C ASP A 26 -1.38 5.54 3.45
N ALA A 27 -0.42 4.66 3.78
CA ALA A 27 -0.58 3.62 4.79
C ALA A 27 -0.52 4.16 6.23
N ARG A 28 0.14 5.30 6.48
CA ARG A 28 0.26 5.86 7.84
C ARG A 28 -1.10 6.12 8.49
N SER A 29 -2.01 6.76 7.78
CA SER A 29 -3.33 7.11 8.33
C SER A 29 -4.16 5.90 8.79
N PRO A 30 -4.39 4.86 7.96
CA PRO A 30 -5.12 3.68 8.41
C PRO A 30 -4.40 2.90 9.51
N LEU A 31 -3.05 2.86 9.51
CA LEU A 31 -2.28 2.22 10.58
C LEU A 31 -2.45 2.94 11.92
N SER A 32 -2.39 4.28 11.95
CA SER A 32 -2.63 5.05 13.17
C SER A 32 -4.05 4.86 13.70
N ALA A 33 -5.05 4.81 12.80
CA ALA A 33 -6.43 4.54 13.19
C ALA A 33 -6.63 3.12 13.75
N LEU A 34 -5.90 2.12 13.23
CA LEU A 34 -5.90 0.77 13.79
C LEU A 34 -5.28 0.73 15.19
N ALA A 35 -4.17 1.43 15.40
CA ALA A 35 -3.54 1.50 16.72
C ALA A 35 -4.48 2.12 17.76
N ALA A 36 -5.10 3.26 17.43
CA ALA A 36 -6.06 3.92 18.32
C ALA A 36 -7.30 3.04 18.61
N ALA A 37 -7.83 2.35 17.60
CA ALA A 37 -8.96 1.44 17.80
C ALA A 37 -8.58 0.22 18.66
N ALA A 38 -7.36 -0.31 18.51
CA ALA A 38 -6.86 -1.40 19.35
C ALA A 38 -6.67 -0.95 20.80
N GLU A 39 -6.14 0.25 21.02
CA GLU A 39 -6.04 0.86 22.36
C GLU A 39 -7.42 1.05 23.00
N LEU A 40 -8.43 1.49 22.22
CA LEU A 40 -9.80 1.65 22.72
C LEU A 40 -10.42 0.31 23.16
N LEU A 41 -10.15 -0.78 22.41
CA LEU A 41 -10.63 -2.12 22.77
C LEU A 41 -10.01 -2.65 24.06
N ASP A 42 -8.77 -2.27 24.35
CA ASP A 42 -8.05 -2.69 25.56
C ASP A 42 -8.44 -1.83 26.78
N ALA A 43 -8.68 -0.54 26.56
CA ALA A 43 -8.91 0.43 27.64
C ALA A 43 -10.38 0.63 28.05
N SER A 44 -11.35 0.11 27.30
CA SER A 44 -12.78 0.37 27.53
C SER A 44 -13.59 -0.91 27.72
N ASP A 45 -14.43 -0.94 28.76
CA ASP A 45 -15.45 -1.97 28.99
C ASP A 45 -16.82 -1.61 28.37
N ASP A 46 -16.96 -0.44 27.73
CA ASP A 46 -18.22 -0.02 27.11
C ASP A 46 -18.46 -0.82 25.82
N PRO A 47 -19.52 -1.65 25.74
CA PRO A 47 -19.80 -2.47 24.56
C PRO A 47 -20.04 -1.65 23.29
N GLY A 48 -20.58 -0.43 23.41
CA GLY A 48 -20.81 0.47 22.27
C GLY A 48 -19.50 0.97 21.69
N LEU A 49 -18.60 1.46 22.55
CA LEU A 49 -17.26 1.90 22.13
C LEU A 49 -16.44 0.75 21.55
N GLN A 50 -16.51 -0.45 22.14
CA GLN A 50 -15.85 -1.63 21.57
C GLN A 50 -16.40 -2.01 20.20
N ALA A 51 -17.72 -1.89 19.97
CA ALA A 51 -18.32 -2.15 18.67
C ALA A 51 -17.81 -1.15 17.61
N GLU A 52 -17.78 0.14 17.93
CA GLU A 52 -17.25 1.19 17.04
C GLU A 52 -15.78 0.96 16.69
N ALA A 53 -14.94 0.60 17.68
CA ALA A 53 -13.54 0.28 17.43
C ALA A 53 -13.38 -0.91 16.48
N ARG A 54 -14.19 -1.97 16.63
CA ARG A 54 -14.18 -3.10 15.69
C ARG A 54 -14.57 -2.68 14.28
N GLU A 55 -15.56 -1.78 14.13
CA GLU A 55 -15.93 -1.26 12.81
C GLU A 55 -14.81 -0.43 12.17
N VAL A 56 -14.12 0.41 12.94
CA VAL A 56 -12.94 1.14 12.47
C VAL A 56 -11.88 0.17 11.99
N ILE A 57 -11.59 -0.89 12.77
CA ILE A 57 -10.61 -1.91 12.40
C ILE A 57 -10.97 -2.56 11.06
N VAL A 58 -12.20 -3.03 10.91
CA VAL A 58 -12.67 -3.65 9.65
C VAL A 58 -12.52 -2.69 8.47
N ARG A 59 -12.88 -1.42 8.65
CA ARG A 59 -12.79 -0.40 7.61
C ARG A 59 -11.34 -0.14 7.19
N GLN A 60 -10.43 0.00 8.16
CA GLN A 60 -9.02 0.28 7.86
C GLN A 60 -8.30 -0.95 7.28
N VAL A 61 -8.65 -2.17 7.68
CA VAL A 61 -8.13 -3.40 7.05
C VAL A 61 -8.54 -3.47 5.57
N LYS A 62 -9.79 -3.13 5.24
CA LYS A 62 -10.25 -3.03 3.83
C LYS A 62 -9.46 -1.97 3.06
N ARG A 63 -9.25 -0.80 3.67
CA ARG A 63 -8.48 0.29 3.05
C ARG A 63 -7.02 -0.11 2.81
N LEU A 64 -6.34 -0.70 3.79
CA LEU A 64 -4.97 -1.19 3.63
C LEU A 64 -4.89 -2.27 2.54
N SER A 65 -5.84 -3.20 2.51
CA SER A 65 -5.92 -4.22 1.46
C SER A 65 -6.00 -3.60 0.07
N ALA A 66 -6.80 -2.55 -0.10
CA ALA A 66 -6.89 -1.81 -1.36
C ALA A 66 -5.59 -1.06 -1.71
N LEU A 67 -4.95 -0.42 -0.72
CA LEU A 67 -3.65 0.23 -0.92
C LEU A 67 -2.58 -0.77 -1.38
N PHE A 68 -2.53 -1.96 -0.75
CA PHE A 68 -1.61 -3.02 -1.16
C PHE A 68 -1.92 -3.55 -2.55
N ALA A 69 -3.20 -3.69 -2.93
CA ALA A 69 -3.58 -4.11 -4.27
C ALA A 69 -3.10 -3.10 -5.31
N GLY A 70 -3.39 -1.80 -5.13
CA GLY A 70 -2.94 -0.74 -6.03
C GLY A 70 -1.41 -0.61 -6.08
N PHE A 71 -0.72 -0.80 -4.95
CA PHE A 71 0.75 -0.85 -4.94
C PHE A 71 1.28 -2.02 -5.78
N ARG A 72 0.72 -3.23 -5.62
CA ARG A 72 1.12 -4.40 -6.42
C ARG A 72 0.84 -4.20 -7.91
N GLU A 73 -0.29 -3.60 -8.28
CA GLU A 73 -0.60 -3.28 -9.68
C GLU A 73 0.43 -2.29 -10.26
N ARG A 74 0.78 -1.23 -9.53
CA ARG A 74 1.82 -0.27 -9.97
C ARG A 74 3.19 -0.95 -10.12
N MET A 75 3.55 -1.82 -9.17
CA MET A 75 4.78 -2.61 -9.22
C MET A 75 4.79 -3.59 -10.40
N ALA A 76 3.65 -4.22 -10.68
CA ALA A 76 3.49 -5.12 -11.81
C ALA A 76 3.57 -4.35 -13.14
N MET A 77 2.89 -3.21 -13.29
CA MET A 77 2.99 -2.37 -14.49
C MET A 77 4.43 -1.88 -14.73
N ALA A 78 5.14 -1.52 -13.67
CA ALA A 78 6.56 -1.19 -13.74
C ALA A 78 7.47 -2.39 -14.08
N GLY A 79 6.96 -3.63 -14.03
CA GLY A 79 7.65 -4.86 -14.41
C GLY A 79 7.09 -5.58 -15.66
N VAL A 80 5.90 -5.21 -16.15
CA VAL A 80 5.14 -5.85 -17.24
C VAL A 80 5.35 -5.18 -18.61
N GLU A 81 6.02 -4.02 -18.70
CA GLU A 81 6.49 -3.44 -19.97
C GLU A 81 7.43 -4.38 -20.79
N LYS A 82 7.69 -5.60 -20.30
CA LYS A 82 8.57 -6.58 -20.94
C LYS A 82 7.89 -7.63 -21.84
N ASP A 83 6.57 -7.86 -21.75
CA ASP A 83 5.95 -9.05 -22.38
C ASP A 83 4.79 -8.78 -23.36
N GLY A 84 4.52 -7.52 -23.73
CA GLY A 84 3.53 -7.17 -24.77
C GLY A 84 4.22 -6.75 -26.07
N GLY A 85 4.24 -7.64 -27.07
CA GLY A 85 4.81 -7.41 -28.40
C GLY A 85 4.05 -6.43 -29.29
#